data_AF-A0A6L5ZLC4-F1
#
_entry.id   AF-A0A6L5ZLC4-F1
#
_cell.length_a   1.000
_cell.length_b   1.000
_cell.length_c   1.000
_cell.angle_alpha   90.00
_cell.angle_beta   90.00
_cell.angle_gamma   90.00
#
_symmetry.space_group_name_H-M   'P 1'
#
loop_
_entity.id
_entity.type
_entity.pdbx_description
1 polymer ?
#
loop_
_entity_poly.entity_id
_entity_poly.type
_entity_poly.pdbx_seq_one_letter_code
_entity_poly.pdbx_strand_id
1 'polypeptide(L)' 'MTSVAIIGGGPGGYEAALVARQLGADVTLIHSTGLGGSAVLTDCVPSKALIATAGVITAAGS' A
#
# COMPACT_ATOMS: atom_id res chain seq x y z
N MET A 1 -14.38 -18.41 -16.71
CA MET A 1 -13.34 -17.45 -16.31
C MET A 1 -13.95 -16.52 -15.28
N THR A 2 -13.39 -16.43 -14.09
CA THR A 2 -13.94 -15.58 -13.01
C THR A 2 -13.45 -14.15 -13.19
N SER A 3 -14.34 -13.16 -13.10
CA SER A 3 -13.98 -11.74 -13.16
C SER A 3 -14.14 -11.10 -11.78
N VAL A 4 -13.17 -10.30 -11.37
CA VAL A 4 -13.12 -9.65 -10.05
C VAL A 4 -12.83 -8.17 -10.22
N ALA A 5 -13.75 -7.33 -9.75
CA ALA A 5 -13.55 -5.88 -9.67
C ALA A 5 -13.25 -5.48 -8.22
N ILE A 6 -12.17 -4.73 -8.02
CA ILE A 6 -11.70 -4.27 -6.71
C ILE A 6 -11.67 -2.75 -6.71
N ILE A 7 -12.35 -2.13 -5.74
CA ILE A 7 -12.39 -0.69 -5.58
C ILE A 7 -11.59 -0.31 -4.33
N GLY A 8 -10.46 0.36 -4.53
CA GLY A 8 -9.50 0.71 -3.49
C GLY A 8 -8.16 -0.02 -3.66
N GLY A 9 -7.10 0.72 -3.95
CA GLY A 9 -5.73 0.20 -4.13
C GLY A 9 -4.86 0.25 -2.88
N GLY A 10 -5.46 0.23 -1.69
CA GLY A 10 -4.74 0.10 -0.43
C GLY A 10 -4.20 -1.33 -0.21
N PRO A 11 -3.47 -1.60 0.89
CA PRO A 11 -2.85 -2.90 1.18
C PRO A 11 -3.79 -4.09 0.98
N GLY A 12 -4.99 -4.06 1.53
CA GLY A 12 -5.95 -5.16 1.33
C GLY A 12 -6.43 -5.30 -0.12
N GLY A 13 -6.57 -4.19 -0.86
CA GLY A 13 -7.12 -4.20 -2.21
C GLY A 13 -6.13 -4.68 -3.25
N TYR A 14 -4.89 -4.17 -3.23
CA TYR A 14 -3.88 -4.64 -4.19
C TYR A 14 -3.42 -6.07 -3.86
N GLU A 15 -3.37 -6.48 -2.58
CA GLU A 15 -3.08 -7.88 -2.21
C GLU A 15 -4.19 -8.83 -2.68
N ALA A 16 -5.47 -8.46 -2.46
CA ALA A 16 -6.59 -9.24 -2.99
C ALA A 16 -6.54 -9.36 -4.52
N ALA A 17 -6.15 -8.29 -5.22
CA ALA A 17 -5.99 -8.30 -6.67
C ALA A 17 -4.89 -9.26 -7.13
N LEU A 18 -3.73 -9.26 -6.45
CA LEU A 18 -2.61 -10.16 -6.73
C LEU A 18 -3.03 -11.62 -6.52
N VAL A 19 -3.65 -11.94 -5.38
CA VAL A 19 -4.10 -13.31 -5.07
C VAL A 19 -5.17 -13.77 -6.07
N ALA A 20 -6.17 -12.94 -6.38
CA ALA A 20 -7.20 -13.26 -7.35
C ALA A 20 -6.60 -13.54 -8.75
N ARG A 21 -5.60 -12.75 -9.16
CA ARG A 21 -4.91 -12.94 -10.44
C ARG A 21 -4.11 -14.24 -10.47
N GLN A 22 -3.41 -14.58 -9.38
CA GLN A 22 -2.67 -15.84 -9.24
C GLN A 22 -3.59 -17.07 -9.32
N LEU A 23 -4.83 -16.95 -8.85
CA LEU A 23 -5.86 -17.99 -8.95
C LEU A 23 -6.55 -18.05 -10.34
N GLY A 24 -6.10 -17.25 -11.30
CA GLY A 24 -6.59 -17.28 -12.68
C GLY A 24 -7.81 -16.41 -12.96
N ALA A 25 -8.18 -15.51 -12.04
CA ALA A 25 -9.23 -14.52 -12.31
C ALA A 25 -8.74 -13.45 -13.30
N ASP A 26 -9.70 -12.89 -14.03
CA ASP A 26 -9.55 -11.61 -14.71
C ASP A 26 -9.84 -10.49 -13.70
N VAL A 27 -8.88 -9.61 -13.46
CA VAL A 27 -8.93 -8.67 -12.32
C VAL A 27 -8.87 -7.23 -12.82
N THR A 28 -9.84 -6.43 -12.40
CA THR A 28 -9.83 -4.98 -12.57
C THR A 28 -9.69 -4.32 -11.20
N LEU A 29 -8.60 -3.60 -10.97
CA LEU A 29 -8.39 -2.79 -9.76
C LEU A 29 -8.55 -1.31 -10.09
N ILE A 30 -9.42 -0.63 -9.35
CA ILE A 30 -9.74 0.78 -9.55
C ILE A 30 -9.33 1.55 -8.29
N HIS A 31 -8.58 2.62 -8.48
CA HIS A 31 -8.21 3.50 -7.38
C HIS A 31 -8.07 4.94 -7.87
N SER A 32 -8.44 5.90 -7.01
CA SER A 32 -8.46 7.32 -7.34
C SER A 32 -7.17 8.07 -7.03
N THR A 33 -6.35 7.57 -6.10
CA THR A 33 -5.27 8.37 -5.47
C THR A 33 -4.04 7.52 -5.14
N GLY A 34 -3.20 7.20 -6.12
CA GLY A 34 -1.92 6.49 -5.91
C GLY A 34 -2.02 5.07 -5.30
N LEU A 35 -1.22 4.12 -5.78
CA LEU A 35 -1.24 2.76 -5.20
C LEU A 35 -0.69 2.75 -3.77
N GLY A 36 -1.24 1.87 -2.94
CA GLY A 36 -0.85 1.70 -1.53
C GLY A 36 -1.78 2.37 -0.52
N GLY A 37 -2.66 3.28 -0.96
CA GLY A 37 -3.65 3.95 -0.10
C GLY A 37 -3.02 4.66 1.10
N SER A 38 -3.80 4.90 2.16
CA SER A 38 -3.33 5.68 3.32
C SER A 38 -2.09 5.07 3.98
N ALA A 39 -2.05 3.75 4.15
CA ALA A 39 -0.94 3.06 4.81
C ALA A 39 0.42 3.40 4.20
N VAL A 40 0.49 3.49 2.86
CA VAL A 40 1.73 3.79 2.14
C VAL A 40 1.93 5.30 1.94
N LEU A 41 0.85 6.03 1.63
CA LEU A 41 0.97 7.40 1.17
C LEU A 41 0.96 8.44 2.31
N THR A 42 0.21 8.20 3.38
CA THR A 42 -0.09 9.26 4.38
C THR A 42 -0.09 8.82 5.83
N ASP A 43 0.07 7.52 6.13
CA ASP A 43 -0.08 6.99 7.49
C ASP A 43 1.18 6.22 7.92
N CYS A 44 1.14 4.88 7.91
CA CYS A 44 2.16 4.05 8.53
C CYS A 44 3.56 4.30 7.96
N VAL A 45 3.71 4.30 6.64
CA VAL A 45 5.02 4.42 5.98
C VAL A 45 5.63 5.80 6.22
N PRO A 46 4.95 6.94 5.95
CA PRO A 46 5.52 8.26 6.24
C PRO A 46 5.81 8.47 7.74
N SER A 47 4.90 8.01 8.62
CA SER A 47 5.08 8.18 10.06
C SER A 47 6.33 7.44 10.56
N LYS A 48 6.56 6.20 10.09
CA LYS A 48 7.74 5.43 10.48
C LYS A 48 9.03 5.93 9.82
N ALA A 49 8.96 6.45 8.60
CA ALA A 49 10.10 7.10 7.97
C ALA A 49 10.57 8.32 8.79
N LEU A 50 9.64 9.19 9.19
CA LEU A 50 9.96 10.37 10.01
C LEU A 50 10.53 9.99 11.38
N ILE A 51 9.96 8.98 12.06
CA ILE A 51 10.49 8.48 13.33
C ILE A 51 11.92 7.97 13.17
N ALA A 52 12.19 7.19 12.13
CA ALA A 52 13.53 6.66 11.86
C ALA A 52 14.53 7.80 11.58
N THR A 53 14.14 8.78 10.76
CA THR A 53 14.97 9.96 10.48
C THR A 53 15.27 10.77 11.74
N ALA A 54 14.26 11.01 12.58
CA ALA A 54 14.44 11.72 13.86
C ALA A 54 15.42 10.97 14.78
N GLY A 55 15.34 9.63 14.83
CA GLY A 55 16.28 8.80 15.56
C GLY A 55 17.72 8.97 15.08
N VAL A 56 17.96 8.97 13.77
CA VAL A 56 19.29 9.21 13.18
C VAL A 56 19.82 10.60 13.51
N ILE A 57 19.00 11.64 13.39
CA ILE A 57 19.40 13.02 13.71
C ILE A 57 19.78 13.14 15.20
N THR A 58 18.98 12.53 16.08
CA THR A 58 19.24 12.55 17.52
C THR A 58 20.56 11.87 17.86
N ALA A 59 20.82 10.69 17.28
CA ALA A 59 22.06 9.94 17.49
C ALA A 59 23.30 10.63 16.89
N ALA A 60 23.15 11.41 15.83
CA ALA A 60 24.25 12.14 15.20
C ALA A 60 24.61 13.46 15.90
N GLY A 61 23.69 14.02 16.70
CA GLY A 61 23.89 15.25 17.46
C GLY A 61 24.37 15.04 18.91
N SER A 62 24.49 13.79 19.35
CA SER A 62 24.99 13.37 20.67
C SER A 62 26.43 12.87 20.61
#